data_AF-A0A519DDC1-F1
#
_entry.id   AF-A0A519DDC1-F1
#
_cell.length_a   1.000
_cell.length_b   1.000
_cell.length_c   1.000
_cell.angle_alpha   90.00
_cell.angle_beta   90.00
_cell.angle_gamma   90.00
#
_symmetry.space_group_name_H-M   'P 1'
#
loop_
_entity.id
_entity.type
_entity.pdbx_description
1 polymer ?
#
loop_
_entity_poly.entity_id
_entity_poly.type
_entity_poly.pdbx_seq_one_letter_code
_entity_poly.pdbx_strand_id
1 'polypeptide(L)'
;MFPIVEIFHSIQGEGHHTGISSVFIRFGRCNLRCPWCDTEFDEWDDMTLGQIIDDVSKFDCDRIILTGGEPALQDLPTLCGALRATGYHISIETNGTVAIPDGIIDWICVSPKDQEYPDVAIRQREGDELKVVYLGQDMSMYDDLKDGFEHLYLQPCYVEGESVEWNGLNFHATFEQIRLNPEWRLSLQTHKWMCVE
;
A
#
# COMPACT_ATOMS: atom_id res chain seq x y z
N MET A 1 -4.60 21.43 -3.88
CA MET A 1 -3.49 20.85 -4.66
C MET A 1 -3.08 19.59 -3.95
N PHE A 2 -2.73 18.56 -4.70
CA PHE A 2 -2.23 17.29 -4.19
C PHE A 2 -0.80 17.11 -4.69
N PRO A 3 0.14 16.66 -3.83
CA PRO A 3 1.49 16.36 -4.24
C PRO A 3 1.49 15.01 -4.95
N ILE A 4 1.65 15.00 -6.27
CA ILE A 4 1.62 13.78 -7.08
C ILE A 4 3.02 13.52 -7.63
N VAL A 5 3.57 12.35 -7.30
CA VAL A 5 4.81 11.86 -7.91
C VAL A 5 4.50 11.40 -9.33
N GLU A 6 3.46 10.58 -9.47
CA GLU A 6 3.06 10.01 -10.76
C GLU A 6 1.64 9.45 -10.73
N ILE A 7 1.06 9.33 -11.93
CA ILE A 7 -0.19 8.61 -12.18
C ILE A 7 0.06 7.69 -13.38
N PHE A 8 -0.15 6.38 -13.19
CA PHE A 8 0.13 5.38 -14.21
C PHE A 8 -0.87 4.23 -14.15
N HIS A 9 -0.99 3.48 -15.25
CA HIS A 9 -1.86 2.32 -15.36
C HIS A 9 -1.04 1.05 -15.41
N SER A 10 -1.38 0.09 -14.54
CA SER A 10 -0.69 -1.19 -14.44
C SER A 10 -1.57 -2.25 -13.78
N ILE A 11 -0.95 -3.25 -13.18
CA ILE A 11 -1.58 -4.37 -12.49
C ILE A 11 -1.15 -4.34 -11.02
N GLN A 12 -2.12 -4.41 -10.10
CA GLN A 12 -1.83 -4.58 -8.67
C GLN A 12 -0.95 -5.82 -8.48
N GLY A 13 0.23 -5.60 -7.93
CA GLY A 13 1.25 -6.62 -7.78
C GLY A 13 1.28 -7.25 -6.40
N GLU A 14 0.46 -6.80 -5.45
CA GLU A 14 0.51 -7.21 -4.05
C GLU A 14 -0.88 -7.55 -3.49
N GLY A 15 -0.92 -8.24 -2.35
CA GLY A 15 -2.11 -8.37 -1.53
C GLY A 15 -3.26 -9.18 -2.15
N HIS A 16 -4.49 -8.87 -1.72
CA HIS A 16 -5.69 -9.57 -2.17
C HIS A 16 -5.98 -9.38 -3.66
N HIS A 17 -5.72 -8.18 -4.16
CA HIS A 17 -6.05 -7.79 -5.53
C HIS A 17 -4.90 -8.03 -6.52
N THR A 18 -3.90 -8.85 -6.16
CA THR A 18 -2.81 -9.19 -7.10
C THR A 18 -3.36 -9.70 -8.43
N GLY A 19 -2.90 -9.11 -9.54
CA GLY A 19 -3.33 -9.45 -10.91
C GLY A 19 -4.47 -8.59 -11.46
N ILE A 20 -5.05 -7.68 -10.66
CA ILE A 20 -6.12 -6.79 -11.12
C ILE A 20 -5.55 -5.52 -11.75
N SER A 21 -6.04 -5.17 -12.95
CA SER A 21 -5.73 -3.90 -13.63
C SER A 21 -6.21 -2.70 -12.80
N SER A 22 -5.32 -1.73 -12.57
CA SER A 22 -5.57 -0.55 -11.74
C SER A 22 -4.76 0.66 -12.21
N VAL A 23 -5.34 1.86 -12.06
CA VAL A 23 -4.61 3.12 -12.14
C VAL A 23 -4.05 3.46 -10.76
N PHE A 24 -2.76 3.71 -10.67
CA PHE A 24 -2.11 4.13 -9.45
C PHE A 24 -2.00 5.64 -9.42
N ILE A 25 -2.35 6.23 -8.27
CA ILE A 25 -2.06 7.62 -7.95
C ILE A 25 -1.04 7.59 -6.83
N ARG A 26 0.21 7.90 -7.15
CA ARG A 26 1.32 7.90 -6.19
C ARG A 26 1.51 9.32 -5.65
N PHE A 27 1.24 9.54 -4.37
CA PHE A 27 1.46 10.85 -3.75
C PHE A 27 2.92 11.06 -3.37
N GLY A 28 3.31 12.32 -3.24
CA GLY A 28 4.53 12.73 -2.55
C GLY A 28 4.31 12.82 -1.05
N ARG A 29 5.42 12.93 -0.30
CA ARG A 29 5.49 13.06 1.17
C ARG A 29 5.00 11.84 1.95
N CYS A 30 5.89 11.29 2.76
CA CYS A 30 5.55 10.30 3.78
C CYS A 30 5.90 10.86 5.17
N ASN A 31 5.12 10.47 6.18
CA ASN A 31 5.45 10.75 7.58
C ASN A 31 6.44 9.74 8.19
N LEU A 32 6.88 8.75 7.41
CA LEU A 32 7.91 7.77 7.75
C LEU A 32 9.00 7.75 6.65
N ARG A 33 10.18 7.19 6.94
CA ARG A 33 11.30 7.08 6.00
C ARG A 33 11.98 5.71 6.11
N CYS A 34 11.22 4.66 5.80
CA CYS A 34 11.67 3.27 6.01
C CYS A 34 12.99 3.04 5.24
N PRO A 35 14.04 2.46 5.86
CA PRO A 35 15.34 2.27 5.18
C PRO A 35 15.29 1.38 3.94
N TRP A 36 14.24 0.56 3.84
CA TRP A 36 13.98 -0.41 2.78
C TRP A 36 12.83 0.02 1.84
N CYS A 37 12.42 1.29 1.90
CA CYS A 37 11.39 1.81 1.00
C CYS A 37 11.90 1.81 -0.44
N ASP A 38 11.07 1.29 -1.35
CA ASP A 38 11.33 1.20 -2.79
C ASP A 38 10.66 2.32 -3.60
N THR A 39 10.10 3.32 -2.91
CA THR A 39 9.35 4.41 -3.53
C THR A 39 10.02 5.75 -3.24
N GLU A 40 10.36 6.50 -4.30
CA GLU A 40 10.76 7.90 -4.20
C GLU A 40 9.54 8.80 -4.02
N PHE A 41 9.55 9.66 -2.99
CA PHE A 41 8.42 10.54 -2.65
C PHE A 41 8.84 11.95 -2.24
N ASP A 42 10.10 12.31 -2.48
CA ASP A 42 10.66 13.62 -2.14
C ASP A 42 10.57 14.65 -3.29
N GLU A 43 10.28 14.19 -4.52
CA GLU A 43 10.03 15.03 -5.70
C GLU A 43 8.61 14.78 -6.22
N TRP A 44 7.83 15.84 -6.42
CA TRP A 44 6.44 15.75 -6.89
C TRP A 44 6.01 17.02 -7.60
N ASP A 45 4.94 16.91 -8.38
CA ASP A 45 4.19 18.05 -8.91
C ASP A 45 2.94 18.31 -8.08
N ASP A 46 2.66 19.59 -7.80
CA ASP A 46 1.38 19.97 -7.22
C ASP A 46 0.31 19.96 -8.32
N MET A 47 -0.62 19.00 -8.24
CA MET A 47 -1.75 18.87 -9.17
C MET A 47 -3.07 19.35 -8.55
N THR A 48 -3.92 19.96 -9.37
CA THR A 48 -5.32 20.22 -9.01
C THR A 48 -6.14 18.93 -9.12
N LEU A 49 -7.30 18.92 -8.46
CA LEU A 49 -8.28 17.84 -8.60
C LEU A 49 -8.66 17.59 -10.07
N GLY A 50 -8.87 18.67 -10.85
CA GLY A 50 -9.21 18.57 -12.27
C GLY A 50 -8.11 17.89 -13.08
N GLN A 51 -6.84 18.26 -12.86
CA GLN A 51 -5.71 17.62 -13.53
C GLN A 51 -5.60 16.12 -13.21
N ILE A 52 -5.85 15.74 -11.95
CA ILE A 52 -5.85 14.32 -11.55
C ILE A 52 -6.95 13.56 -12.29
N ILE A 53 -8.17 14.10 -12.31
CA ILE A 53 -9.32 13.49 -13.00
C ILE A 53 -9.03 13.35 -14.51
N ASP A 54 -8.49 14.42 -15.12
CA ASP A 54 -8.13 14.43 -16.54
C ASP A 54 -7.05 13.37 -16.83
N ASP A 55 -6.07 13.19 -15.96
CA ASP A 55 -5.00 12.20 -16.13
C ASP A 55 -5.49 10.77 -15.95
N VAL A 56 -6.26 10.47 -14.90
CA VAL A 56 -6.80 9.11 -14.70
C VAL A 56 -7.77 8.70 -15.81
N SER A 57 -8.53 9.67 -16.37
CA SER A 57 -9.51 9.42 -17.44
C SER A 57 -8.90 8.97 -18.77
N LYS A 58 -7.58 9.07 -18.93
CA LYS A 58 -6.87 8.60 -20.12
C LYS A 58 -6.74 7.08 -20.18
N PHE A 59 -6.96 6.40 -19.06
CA PHE A 59 -6.81 4.96 -18.95
C PHE A 59 -8.16 4.25 -19.02
N ASP A 60 -8.22 3.11 -19.73
CA ASP A 60 -9.41 2.25 -19.79
C ASP A 60 -9.43 1.30 -18.58
N CYS A 61 -9.66 1.87 -17.40
CA CYS A 61 -9.69 1.15 -16.14
C CYS A 61 -10.57 1.90 -15.14
N ASP A 62 -11.42 1.18 -14.42
CA ASP A 62 -12.37 1.74 -13.44
C ASP A 62 -11.87 1.63 -11.98
N ARG A 63 -10.63 1.19 -11.78
CA ARG A 63 -10.03 0.98 -10.45
C ARG A 63 -8.87 1.92 -10.23
N ILE A 64 -8.86 2.56 -9.07
CA ILE A 64 -7.80 3.45 -8.62
C ILE A 64 -7.19 2.90 -7.34
N ILE A 65 -5.86 2.89 -7.26
CA ILE A 65 -5.11 2.62 -6.04
C ILE A 65 -4.40 3.91 -5.63
N LEU A 66 -4.80 4.46 -4.48
CA LEU A 66 -4.12 5.56 -3.83
C LEU A 66 -2.93 5.00 -3.04
N THR A 67 -1.72 5.42 -3.36
CA THR A 67 -0.47 4.94 -2.75
C THR A 67 0.55 6.06 -2.69
N GLY A 68 1.78 5.76 -2.27
CA GLY A 68 2.92 6.65 -2.49
C GLY A 68 2.94 7.86 -1.57
N GLY A 69 4.13 8.18 -1.06
CA GLY A 69 4.20 8.86 0.22
C GLY A 69 3.28 8.14 1.22
N GLU A 70 2.62 8.90 2.09
CA GLU A 70 1.48 8.39 2.85
C GLU A 70 0.18 9.03 2.30
N PRO A 71 -0.68 8.28 1.59
CA PRO A 71 -1.89 8.84 0.98
C PRO A 71 -2.90 9.36 2.02
N ALA A 72 -2.94 8.80 3.24
CA ALA A 72 -3.85 9.26 4.28
C ALA A 72 -3.47 10.64 4.87
N LEU A 73 -2.34 11.23 4.47
CA LEU A 73 -2.02 12.63 4.77
C LEU A 73 -2.78 13.65 3.90
N GLN A 74 -3.40 13.19 2.81
CA GLN A 74 -4.04 14.04 1.82
C GLN A 74 -5.52 14.29 2.13
N ASP A 75 -6.13 15.26 1.44
CA ASP A 75 -7.58 15.52 1.51
C ASP A 75 -8.38 14.45 0.74
N LEU A 76 -8.42 13.25 1.32
CA LEU A 76 -9.10 12.08 0.75
C LEU A 76 -10.61 12.31 0.53
N PRO A 77 -11.39 12.95 1.43
CA PRO A 77 -12.81 13.20 1.17
C PRO A 77 -13.06 13.97 -0.13
N THR A 78 -12.29 15.02 -0.40
CA THR A 78 -12.42 15.81 -1.63
C THR A 78 -12.04 14.99 -2.87
N LEU A 79 -10.91 14.28 -2.82
CA LEU A 79 -10.42 13.50 -3.95
C LEU A 79 -11.33 12.32 -4.27
N CYS A 80 -11.65 11.50 -3.26
CA CYS A 80 -12.44 10.29 -3.41
C CYS A 80 -13.88 10.62 -3.82
N GLY A 81 -14.47 11.69 -3.27
CA GLY A 81 -15.80 12.13 -3.66
C GLY A 81 -15.90 12.47 -5.15
N ALA A 82 -14.87 13.11 -5.70
CA ALA A 82 -14.85 13.48 -7.12
C ALA A 82 -14.60 12.27 -8.04
N LEU A 83 -13.65 11.40 -7.69
CA LEU A 83 -13.35 10.19 -8.48
C LEU A 83 -14.50 9.18 -8.45
N ARG A 84 -15.16 8.99 -7.30
CA ARG A 84 -16.34 8.12 -7.23
C ARG A 84 -17.51 8.66 -8.07
N ALA A 85 -17.67 9.98 -8.14
CA ALA A 85 -18.70 10.59 -8.98
C ALA A 85 -18.50 10.31 -10.48
N THR A 86 -17.30 9.92 -10.91
CA THR A 86 -17.01 9.49 -12.28
C THR A 86 -17.04 7.97 -12.48
N GLY A 87 -17.37 7.20 -11.43
CA GLY A 87 -17.54 5.75 -11.51
C GLY A 87 -16.34 4.90 -11.10
N TYR A 88 -15.27 5.51 -10.55
CA TYR A 88 -14.10 4.74 -10.09
C TYR A 88 -14.35 4.03 -8.76
N HIS A 89 -13.79 2.82 -8.65
CA HIS A 89 -13.60 2.08 -7.41
C HIS A 89 -12.24 2.42 -6.82
N ILE A 90 -12.19 2.81 -5.54
CA ILE A 90 -10.98 3.38 -4.93
C ILE A 90 -10.45 2.44 -3.84
N SER A 91 -9.22 2.00 -4.00
CA SER A 91 -8.43 1.32 -2.96
C SER A 91 -7.36 2.27 -2.42
N ILE A 92 -6.88 2.01 -1.20
CA ILE A 92 -5.75 2.74 -0.61
C ILE A 92 -4.74 1.78 0.01
N GLU A 93 -3.45 2.10 -0.17
CA GLU A 93 -2.31 1.45 0.47
C GLU A 93 -1.71 2.44 1.48
N THR A 94 -1.90 2.22 2.78
CA THR A 94 -1.49 3.15 3.84
C THR A 94 -0.58 2.48 4.86
N ASN A 95 0.30 3.26 5.48
CA ASN A 95 1.07 2.82 6.65
C ASN A 95 0.21 2.74 7.94
N GLY A 96 -1.05 3.17 7.89
CA GLY A 96 -2.02 3.07 8.98
C GLY A 96 -1.84 4.08 10.11
N THR A 97 -0.89 5.00 9.99
CA THR A 97 -0.61 6.00 11.04
C THR A 97 -1.64 7.12 11.10
N VAL A 98 -2.48 7.27 10.09
CA VAL A 98 -3.59 8.21 10.03
C VAL A 98 -4.88 7.42 9.81
N ALA A 99 -5.92 7.72 10.60
CA ALA A 99 -7.22 7.11 10.42
C ALA A 99 -7.94 7.75 9.22
N ILE A 100 -8.54 6.91 8.40
CA ILE A 100 -9.26 7.28 7.19
C ILE A 100 -10.75 7.43 7.53
N PRO A 101 -11.44 8.48 7.08
CA PRO A 101 -12.89 8.60 7.26
C PRO A 101 -13.67 7.42 6.68
N ASP A 102 -14.76 7.05 7.35
CA ASP A 102 -15.60 5.94 6.89
C ASP A 102 -16.31 6.25 5.56
N GLY A 103 -16.47 5.23 4.73
CA GLY A 103 -17.33 5.27 3.53
C GLY A 103 -16.77 6.03 2.33
N ILE A 104 -15.53 6.51 2.36
CA ILE A 104 -14.91 7.19 1.21
C ILE A 104 -14.01 6.27 0.36
N ILE A 105 -13.49 5.18 0.93
CA ILE A 105 -12.63 4.19 0.27
C ILE A 105 -13.39 2.85 0.14
N ASP A 106 -13.24 2.15 -0.99
CA ASP A 106 -13.86 0.84 -1.23
C ASP A 106 -13.00 -0.33 -0.72
N TRP A 107 -11.67 -0.14 -0.62
CA TRP A 107 -10.73 -1.13 -0.12
C TRP A 107 -9.55 -0.50 0.63
N ILE A 108 -9.37 -0.84 1.91
CA ILE A 108 -8.30 -0.33 2.77
C ILE A 108 -7.28 -1.43 3.01
N CYS A 109 -6.09 -1.25 2.46
CA CYS A 109 -4.90 -2.03 2.80
C CYS A 109 -4.01 -1.25 3.77
N VAL A 110 -3.83 -1.80 4.97
CA VAL A 110 -2.93 -1.26 5.99
C VAL A 110 -1.66 -2.10 6.02
N SER A 111 -0.53 -1.44 5.83
CA SER A 111 0.80 -2.02 5.99
C SER A 111 1.53 -1.32 7.13
N PRO A 112 1.41 -1.79 8.38
CA PRO A 112 2.03 -1.13 9.51
C PRO A 112 3.56 -1.20 9.41
N LYS A 113 4.21 -0.24 10.06
CA LYS A 113 5.67 -0.07 10.07
C LYS A 113 6.21 -0.01 11.51
N ASP A 114 5.43 -0.43 12.49
CA ASP A 114 5.74 -0.42 13.92
C ASP A 114 6.86 -1.40 14.31
N GLN A 115 7.21 -2.35 13.43
CA GLN A 115 8.42 -3.16 13.53
C GLN A 115 9.72 -2.35 13.29
N GLU A 116 9.63 -1.26 12.52
CA GLU A 116 10.75 -0.33 12.25
C GLU A 116 10.63 0.94 13.13
N TYR A 117 9.39 1.34 13.42
CA TYR A 117 9.05 2.55 14.18
C TYR A 117 8.15 2.22 15.38
N PRO A 118 8.69 1.62 16.45
CA PRO A 118 7.89 1.11 17.58
C PRO A 118 7.12 2.20 18.35
N ASP A 119 7.55 3.45 18.26
CA ASP A 119 6.88 4.59 18.91
C ASP A 119 5.72 5.18 18.07
N VAL A 120 5.51 4.68 16.86
CA VAL A 120 4.48 5.16 15.95
C VAL A 120 3.20 4.36 16.15
N ALA A 121 2.15 5.04 16.62
CA ALA A 121 0.84 4.42 16.80
C ALA A 121 0.14 4.16 15.47
N ILE A 122 -0.32 2.92 15.28
CA ILE A 122 -1.26 2.54 14.22
C ILE A 122 -2.65 3.03 14.60
N ARG A 123 -3.18 3.99 13.83
CA ARG A 123 -4.48 4.63 14.05
C ARG A 123 -5.59 4.00 13.23
N GLN A 124 -5.29 3.57 12.00
CA GLN A 124 -6.20 2.77 11.18
C GLN A 124 -6.16 1.33 11.69
N ARG A 125 -7.13 0.98 12.55
CA ARG A 125 -7.19 -0.35 13.18
C ARG A 125 -8.12 -1.34 12.48
N GLU A 126 -8.89 -0.87 11.51
CA GLU A 126 -9.85 -1.66 10.76
C GLU A 126 -9.66 -1.45 9.26
N GLY A 127 -10.02 -2.43 8.44
CA GLY A 127 -9.93 -2.36 6.99
C GLY A 127 -10.14 -3.73 6.36
N ASP A 128 -9.93 -3.81 5.05
CA ASP A 128 -10.12 -5.06 4.31
C ASP A 128 -8.88 -5.95 4.44
N GLU A 129 -7.69 -5.34 4.37
CA GLU A 129 -6.41 -6.04 4.26
C GLU A 129 -5.36 -5.51 5.25
N LEU A 130 -4.80 -6.40 6.07
CA LEU A 130 -3.58 -6.15 6.83
C LEU A 130 -2.41 -6.85 6.12
N LYS A 131 -1.52 -6.06 5.49
CA LYS A 131 -0.38 -6.55 4.73
C LYS A 131 0.94 -6.13 5.37
N VAL A 132 1.50 -7.02 6.18
CA VAL A 132 2.72 -6.76 6.96
C VAL A 132 3.97 -7.11 6.16
N VAL A 133 4.95 -6.21 6.15
CA VAL A 133 6.31 -6.53 5.67
C VAL A 133 7.09 -7.23 6.78
N TYR A 134 7.57 -8.43 6.50
CA TYR A 134 8.36 -9.22 7.45
C TYR A 134 9.85 -8.88 7.38
N LEU A 135 10.39 -8.49 8.51
CA LEU A 135 11.79 -8.10 8.77
C LEU A 135 12.45 -8.97 9.85
N GLY A 136 11.77 -10.02 10.35
CA GLY A 136 12.25 -10.84 11.47
C GLY A 136 11.62 -10.52 12.83
N GLN A 137 10.62 -9.65 12.86
CA GLN A 137 9.87 -9.30 14.08
C GLN A 137 9.02 -10.46 14.61
N ASP A 138 8.64 -10.39 15.89
CA ASP A 138 7.70 -11.34 16.49
C ASP A 138 6.28 -11.07 15.96
N MET A 139 5.60 -12.12 15.46
CA MET A 139 4.26 -12.00 14.89
C MET A 139 3.18 -11.64 15.93
N SER A 140 3.43 -11.89 17.23
CA SER A 140 2.48 -11.56 18.29
C SER A 140 2.20 -10.06 18.41
N MET A 141 3.06 -9.21 17.84
CA MET A 141 2.83 -7.76 17.83
C MET A 141 1.56 -7.33 17.07
N TYR A 142 1.06 -8.19 16.17
CA TYR A 142 -0.13 -7.93 15.38
C TYR A 142 -1.40 -8.56 15.97
N ASP A 143 -1.32 -9.23 17.11
CA ASP A 143 -2.47 -9.95 17.71
C ASP A 143 -3.64 -9.02 18.03
N ASP A 144 -3.37 -7.80 18.50
CA ASP A 144 -4.41 -6.80 18.81
C ASP A 144 -4.87 -6.01 17.57
N LEU A 145 -4.26 -6.23 16.41
CA LEU A 145 -4.54 -5.51 15.16
C LEU A 145 -5.32 -6.39 14.17
N LYS A 146 -4.99 -7.68 14.08
CA LYS A 146 -5.54 -8.60 13.07
C LYS A 146 -7.06 -8.72 13.07
N ASP A 147 -7.70 -8.58 14.23
CA ASP A 147 -9.15 -8.73 14.38
C ASP A 147 -9.95 -7.64 13.66
N GLY A 148 -9.32 -6.52 13.29
CA GLY A 148 -9.93 -5.46 12.51
C GLY A 148 -9.89 -5.68 10.99
N PHE A 149 -9.32 -6.78 10.52
CA PHE A 149 -9.08 -7.01 9.09
C PHE A 149 -9.64 -8.34 8.60
N GLU A 150 -10.22 -8.34 7.40
CA GLU A 150 -10.74 -9.56 6.77
C GLU A 150 -9.64 -10.46 6.21
N HIS A 151 -8.51 -9.85 5.83
CA HIS A 151 -7.42 -10.50 5.14
C HIS A 151 -6.07 -10.21 5.76
N LEU A 152 -5.33 -11.26 6.11
CA LEU A 152 -4.00 -11.17 6.68
C LEU A 152 -2.97 -11.63 5.66
N TYR A 153 -2.02 -10.75 5.33
CA TYR A 153 -0.92 -11.03 4.41
C TYR A 153 0.43 -10.72 5.04
N LEU A 154 1.36 -11.64 4.86
CA LEU A 154 2.76 -11.45 5.19
C LEU A 154 3.55 -11.33 3.88
N GLN A 155 4.29 -10.24 3.75
CA GLN A 155 5.07 -9.88 2.57
C GLN A 155 6.56 -9.93 2.90
N PRO A 156 7.39 -10.62 2.11
CA PRO A 156 8.82 -10.57 2.31
C PRO A 156 9.34 -9.17 1.97
N CYS A 157 10.27 -8.67 2.78
CA CYS A 157 10.98 -7.45 2.43
C CYS A 157 11.90 -7.71 1.23
N TYR A 158 11.72 -6.91 0.18
CA TYR A 158 12.58 -6.92 -1.00
C TYR A 158 13.33 -5.59 -1.06
N VAL A 159 14.66 -5.67 -1.02
CA VAL A 159 15.53 -4.49 -1.08
C VAL A 159 16.13 -4.37 -2.48
N GLU A 160 15.91 -3.23 -3.12
CA GLU A 160 16.52 -2.93 -4.42
C GLU A 160 18.04 -2.81 -4.31
N GLY A 161 18.76 -3.33 -5.30
CA GLY A 161 20.23 -3.37 -5.31
C GLY A 161 20.86 -4.56 -4.59
N GLU A 162 20.12 -5.25 -3.72
CA GLU A 162 20.57 -6.49 -3.11
C GLU A 162 20.48 -7.68 -4.07
N SER A 163 21.28 -8.72 -3.81
CA SER A 163 21.32 -9.90 -4.67
C SER A 163 20.03 -10.74 -4.59
N VAL A 164 19.77 -11.54 -5.64
CA VAL A 164 18.67 -12.51 -5.65
C VAL A 164 18.78 -13.48 -4.48
N GLU A 165 20.00 -13.94 -4.15
CA GLU A 165 20.25 -14.80 -2.99
C GLU A 165 19.83 -14.11 -1.68
N TRP A 166 20.21 -12.85 -1.50
CA TRP A 166 19.91 -12.09 -0.29
C TRP A 166 18.41 -11.89 -0.11
N ASN A 167 17.71 -11.40 -1.15
CA ASN A 167 16.25 -11.28 -1.13
C ASN A 167 15.57 -12.65 -0.96
N GLY A 168 16.12 -13.71 -1.55
CA GLY A 168 15.64 -15.09 -1.39
C GLY A 168 15.63 -15.57 0.06
N LEU A 169 16.58 -15.14 0.90
CA LEU A 169 16.58 -15.45 2.33
C LEU A 169 15.39 -14.81 3.06
N ASN A 170 15.01 -13.57 2.71
CA ASN A 170 13.83 -12.91 3.28
C ASN A 170 12.54 -13.61 2.88
N PHE A 171 12.46 -14.07 1.62
CA PHE A 171 11.34 -14.86 1.12
C PHE A 171 11.21 -16.17 1.89
N HIS A 172 12.32 -16.87 2.12
CA HIS A 172 12.33 -18.11 2.88
C HIS A 172 11.94 -17.90 4.35
N ALA A 173 12.46 -16.84 4.99
CA ALA A 173 12.11 -16.51 6.37
C ALA A 173 10.62 -16.17 6.53
N THR A 174 10.05 -15.44 5.57
CA THR A 174 8.62 -15.14 5.50
C THR A 174 7.78 -16.40 5.32
N PHE A 175 8.22 -17.32 4.44
CA PHE A 175 7.58 -18.62 4.27
C PHE A 175 7.51 -19.42 5.58
N GLU A 176 8.60 -19.47 6.35
CA GLU A 176 8.62 -20.19 7.62
C GLU A 176 7.62 -19.58 8.62
N GLN A 177 7.46 -18.25 8.66
CA GLN A 177 6.46 -17.62 9.51
C GLN A 177 5.03 -17.91 9.09
N ILE A 178 4.73 -17.89 7.80
CA ILE A 178 3.40 -18.27 7.29
C ILE A 178 3.09 -19.73 7.63
N ARG A 179 4.09 -20.62 7.53
CA ARG A 179 3.93 -22.04 7.90
C ARG A 179 3.59 -22.22 9.38
N LEU A 180 4.09 -21.35 10.25
CA LEU A 180 3.83 -21.36 11.69
C LEU A 180 2.54 -20.64 12.09
N ASN A 181 2.08 -19.68 11.27
CA ASN A 181 0.90 -18.83 11.53
C ASN A 181 -0.09 -18.94 10.34
N PRO A 182 -0.87 -20.04 10.24
CA PRO A 182 -1.63 -20.40 9.04
C PRO A 182 -2.81 -19.47 8.71
N GLU A 183 -3.17 -18.54 9.61
CA GLU A 183 -4.12 -17.46 9.33
C GLU A 183 -3.55 -16.41 8.35
N TRP A 184 -2.23 -16.29 8.26
CA TRP A 184 -1.55 -15.39 7.34
C TRP A 184 -1.38 -16.04 5.96
N ARG A 185 -1.46 -15.22 4.91
CA ARG A 185 -1.19 -15.63 3.53
C ARG A 185 0.02 -14.90 2.98
N LEU A 186 0.71 -15.52 2.02
CA LEU A 186 1.85 -14.88 1.36
C LEU A 186 1.35 -13.78 0.41
N SER A 187 1.85 -12.57 0.55
CA SER A 187 1.79 -11.52 -0.48
C SER A 187 3.17 -11.40 -1.13
N LEU A 188 3.24 -11.53 -2.44
CA LEU A 188 4.46 -11.29 -3.20
C LEU A 188 4.35 -9.95 -3.92
N GLN A 189 5.49 -9.34 -4.22
CA GLN A 189 5.56 -8.15 -5.08
C GLN A 189 5.73 -8.58 -6.54
N THR A 190 4.66 -9.10 -7.16
CA THR A 190 4.77 -9.74 -8.49
C THR A 190 5.14 -8.77 -9.60
N HIS A 191 4.84 -7.49 -9.44
CA HIS A 191 5.17 -6.42 -10.38
C HIS A 191 6.70 -6.31 -10.59
N LYS A 192 7.51 -6.53 -9.54
CA LYS A 192 8.98 -6.57 -9.63
C LYS A 192 9.50 -7.65 -10.59
N TRP A 193 8.78 -8.77 -10.73
CA TRP A 193 9.16 -9.86 -11.64
C TRP A 193 8.60 -9.68 -13.04
N MET A 194 7.47 -8.98 -13.16
CA MET A 194 6.88 -8.61 -14.45
C MET A 194 7.61 -7.42 -15.09
N CYS A 195 8.49 -6.74 -14.35
CA CYS A 195 9.15 -5.50 -14.76
C CYS A 195 8.13 -4.43 -15.16
N VAL A 196 7.09 -4.29 -14.36
CA VAL A 196 6.07 -3.25 -14.46
C VAL A 196 5.99 -2.51 -13.12
N GLU A 197 5.66 -1.24 -13.16
CA GLU A 197 5.38 -0.42 -11.98
C GLU A 197 3.94 -0.59 -11.52
#